data_AF-A0A8T5BS55-F1
#
_entry.id   AF-A0A8T5BS55-F1
#
_cell.length_a   1.000
_cell.length_b   1.000
_cell.length_c   1.000
_cell.angle_alpha   90.00
_cell.angle_beta   90.00
_cell.angle_gamma   90.00
#
_symmetry.space_group_name_H-M   'P 1'
#
loop_
_entity.id
_entity.type
_entity.pdbx_description
1 polymer ?
#
loop_
_entity_poly.entity_id
_entity_poly.type
_entity_poly.pdbx_seq_one_letter_code
_entity_poly.pdbx_strand_id
1 'polypeptide(L)'
;MSNLSKKTIIVDENLSKIIGVDVGTLVSYSEIAKGVHEYIKIHNLKKKPEKTEKRKFKFCFKCGAQIPEKAAYCDQCGIKQ
;
A
#
# COMPACT_ATOMS: atom_id res chain seq x y z
N MET A 1 6.12 6.21 -25.28
CA MET A 1 6.42 4.84 -25.75
C MET A 1 7.67 4.35 -25.03
N SER A 2 7.50 3.77 -23.84
CA SER A 2 8.63 3.45 -22.95
C SER A 2 9.44 2.28 -23.51
N ASN A 3 10.72 2.53 -23.80
CA ASN A 3 11.69 1.59 -24.35
C ASN A 3 12.15 0.57 -23.30
N LEU A 4 11.22 -0.15 -22.67
CA LEU A 4 11.53 -1.26 -21.79
C LEU A 4 12.04 -2.39 -22.69
N SER A 5 13.36 -2.43 -22.91
CA SER A 5 14.04 -3.58 -23.50
C SER A 5 13.40 -4.84 -22.91
N LYS A 6 12.91 -5.74 -23.78
CA LYS A 6 12.30 -7.01 -23.38
C LYS A 6 13.40 -7.89 -22.76
N LYS A 7 13.85 -7.55 -21.55
CA LYS A 7 14.79 -8.35 -20.79
C LYS A 7 14.06 -9.63 -20.42
N THR A 8 14.45 -10.70 -21.11
CA THR A 8 14.05 -12.06 -20.79
C THR A 8 14.89 -12.54 -19.62
N ILE A 9 14.22 -12.99 -18.57
CA ILE A 9 14.84 -13.47 -17.33
C ILE A 9 14.67 -14.99 -17.29
N ILE A 10 15.71 -15.70 -16.89
CA ILE A 10 15.65 -17.15 -16.67
C ILE A 10 15.02 -17.39 -15.30
N VAL A 11 14.01 -18.25 -15.25
CA VAL A 11 13.32 -18.64 -14.02
C VAL A 11 14.23 -19.50 -13.15
N ASP A 12 14.46 -19.07 -11.91
CA ASP A 12 15.12 -19.86 -10.87
C ASP A 12 14.12 -20.71 -10.05
N GLU A 13 14.61 -21.52 -9.12
CA GLU A 13 13.76 -22.40 -8.29
C GLU A 13 12.72 -21.63 -7.45
N ASN A 14 13.03 -20.41 -7.01
CA ASN A 14 12.15 -19.63 -6.16
C ASN A 14 11.06 -18.93 -6.97
N LEU A 15 11.42 -18.32 -8.09
CA LEU A 15 10.50 -17.76 -9.08
C LEU A 15 9.57 -18.84 -9.64
N SER A 16 10.10 -20.04 -9.87
CA SER A 16 9.30 -21.19 -10.28
C SER A 16 8.17 -21.49 -9.31
N LYS A 17 8.47 -21.52 -8.00
CA LYS A 17 7.46 -21.75 -6.93
C LYS A 17 6.42 -20.63 -6.82
N ILE A 18 6.79 -19.38 -7.12
CA ILE A 18 5.92 -18.21 -6.96
C ILE A 18 4.99 -18.03 -8.18
N ILE A 19 5.55 -18.18 -9.38
CA ILE A 19 4.84 -17.88 -10.65
C ILE A 19 4.21 -19.17 -11.22
N GLY A 20 4.67 -20.35 -10.80
CA GLY A 20 4.17 -21.65 -11.28
C GLY A 20 4.70 -22.03 -12.66
N VAL A 21 5.91 -21.57 -13.00
CA VAL A 21 6.57 -21.82 -14.29
C VAL A 21 7.78 -22.73 -14.08
N ASP A 22 8.09 -23.59 -15.05
CA ASP A 22 9.23 -24.51 -14.95
C ASP A 22 10.58 -23.76 -14.86
N VAL A 23 11.52 -24.34 -14.11
CA VAL A 23 12.88 -23.82 -13.95
C VAL A 23 13.59 -23.79 -15.31
N GLY A 24 14.30 -22.70 -15.59
CA GLY A 24 15.01 -22.51 -16.87
C GLY A 24 14.17 -21.87 -17.98
N THR A 25 12.86 -21.67 -17.77
CA THR A 25 12.01 -20.96 -18.74
C THR A 25 12.41 -19.49 -18.85
N LEU A 26 12.33 -18.94 -20.07
CA LEU A 26 12.54 -17.51 -20.32
C LEU A 26 11.22 -16.76 -20.16
N VAL A 27 11.15 -15.89 -19.15
CA VAL A 27 9.96 -15.08 -18.87
C VAL A 27 10.25 -13.60 -19.04
N SER A 28 9.22 -12.84 -19.42
CA SER A 28 9.30 -11.38 -19.45
C SER A 28 9.09 -10.78 -18.06
N TYR A 29 9.62 -9.58 -17.84
CA TYR A 29 9.36 -8.83 -16.59
C TYR A 29 7.86 -8.68 -16.29
N SER A 30 7.03 -8.52 -17.32
CA SER A 30 5.58 -8.43 -17.18
C SER A 30 4.92 -9.72 -16.70
N GLU A 31 5.43 -10.88 -17.10
CA GLU A 31 4.92 -12.18 -16.63
C GLU A 31 5.26 -12.38 -15.15
N ILE A 32 6.49 -12.03 -14.75
CA ILE A 32 6.90 -12.05 -13.34
C ILE A 32 5.99 -11.15 -12.51
N ALA A 33 5.77 -9.91 -12.95
CA ALA A 33 4.91 -8.98 -12.24
C ALA A 33 3.47 -9.50 -12.07
N LYS A 34 2.91 -10.14 -13.12
CA LYS A 34 1.58 -10.77 -13.05
C LYS A 34 1.55 -11.93 -12.06
N GLY A 35 2.50 -12.87 -12.17
CA GLY A 35 2.55 -14.04 -11.29
C GLY A 35 2.74 -13.66 -9.83
N VAL A 36 3.63 -12.72 -9.53
CA VAL A 36 3.82 -12.21 -8.16
C VAL A 36 2.54 -11.55 -7.63
N HIS A 37 1.84 -10.78 -8.46
CA HIS A 37 0.57 -10.18 -8.06
C HIS A 37 -0.53 -11.21 -7.80
N GLU A 38 -0.60 -12.27 -8.59
CA GLU A 38 -1.52 -13.39 -8.38
C GLU A 38 -1.17 -14.15 -7.10
N TYR A 39 0.10 -14.47 -6.89
CA TYR A 39 0.59 -15.10 -5.68
C TYR A 39 0.22 -14.31 -4.42
N ILE A 40 0.47 -12.99 -4.41
CA ILE A 40 0.10 -12.12 -3.29
C ILE A 40 -1.41 -12.12 -3.03
N LYS A 41 -2.24 -12.18 -4.07
CA LYS A 41 -3.71 -12.24 -3.94
C LYS A 41 -4.16 -13.57 -3.37
N ILE A 42 -3.67 -14.68 -3.91
CA ILE A 42 -4.03 -16.04 -3.50
C ILE A 42 -3.65 -16.26 -2.03
N HIS A 43 -2.46 -15.81 -1.63
CA HIS A 43 -1.97 -15.99 -0.26
C HIS A 43 -2.40 -14.89 0.72
N ASN A 44 -3.28 -13.97 0.31
CA ASN A 44 -3.75 -12.84 1.15
C ASN A 44 -2.62 -12.06 1.84
N LEU A 45 -1.45 -11.96 1.19
CA LEU A 45 -0.24 -11.30 1.74
C LEU A 45 -0.32 -9.77 1.70
N LYS A 46 -1.39 -9.22 1.13
CA LYS A 46 -1.61 -7.78 1.19
C LYS A 46 -1.83 -7.39 2.64
N LYS A 47 -0.91 -6.60 3.18
CA LYS A 47 -1.14 -5.88 4.43
C LYS A 47 -2.47 -5.14 4.24
N LYS A 48 -3.51 -5.52 4.98
CA LYS A 48 -4.71 -4.67 5.10
C LYS A 48 -4.16 -3.30 5.45
N PRO A 49 -4.60 -2.20 4.81
CA PRO A 49 -4.29 -0.90 5.35
C PRO A 49 -4.80 -0.95 6.78
N GLU A 50 -3.88 -1.04 7.74
CA GLU A 50 -4.19 -0.77 9.13
C GLU A 50 -4.89 0.57 9.05
N LYS A 51 -6.20 0.57 9.35
CA LYS A 51 -6.98 1.78 9.48
C LYS A 51 -6.34 2.54 10.62
N THR A 52 -5.26 3.25 10.33
CA THR A 52 -4.92 4.48 10.99
C THR A 52 -6.12 5.35 10.68
N GLU A 53 -7.14 5.26 11.54
CA GLU A 53 -8.11 6.32 11.69
C GLU A 53 -7.25 7.57 11.81
N LYS A 54 -7.10 8.28 10.69
CA LYS A 54 -6.62 9.65 10.70
C LYS A 54 -7.69 10.36 11.49
N ARG A 55 -7.56 10.33 12.82
CA ARG A 55 -8.32 11.18 13.73
C ARG A 55 -7.91 12.57 13.28
N LYS A 56 -8.71 13.15 12.40
CA LYS A 56 -8.48 14.49 11.90
C LYS A 56 -8.62 15.37 13.14
N PHE A 57 -7.56 16.10 13.46
CA PHE A 57 -7.54 17.08 14.53
C PHE A 57 -7.48 18.46 13.89
N LYS A 58 -8.14 19.43 14.50
CA LYS A 58 -8.04 20.86 14.19
C LYS A 58 -7.43 21.59 15.39
N PHE A 59 -6.94 22.79 15.18
CA PHE A 59 -6.44 23.64 16.27
C PHE A 59 -7.50 24.67 16.64
N CYS A 60 -7.58 25.00 17.93
CA CYS A 60 -8.46 26.05 18.41
C CYS A 60 -8.07 27.41 17.85
N PHE A 61 -9.00 28.14 17.23
CA PHE A 61 -8.72 29.48 16.70
C PHE A 61 -8.35 30.52 17.77
N LYS A 62 -8.67 30.27 19.04
CA LYS A 62 -8.36 31.20 20.16
C LYS A 62 -7.16 30.77 21.00
N CYS A 63 -7.11 29.52 21.47
CA CYS A 63 -6.08 29.07 22.42
C CYS A 63 -5.01 28.17 21.80
N GLY A 64 -5.15 27.79 20.53
CA GLY A 64 -4.21 26.90 19.86
C GLY A 64 -4.25 25.43 20.30
N ALA A 65 -5.14 25.05 21.23
CA ALA A 65 -5.27 23.66 21.68
C ALA A 65 -5.66 22.73 20.52
N GLN A 66 -5.11 21.51 20.51
CA GLN A 66 -5.47 20.47 19.54
C GLN A 66 -6.80 19.82 19.93
N ILE A 67 -7.77 19.85 19.03
CA ILE A 67 -9.15 19.42 19.25
C ILE A 67 -9.54 18.46 18.13
N PRO A 68 -10.34 17.41 18.37
CA PRO A 68 -10.85 16.57 17.30
C PRO A 68 -11.65 17.40 16.27
N GLU A 69 -11.54 17.10 14.98
CA GLU A 69 -12.21 17.86 13.90
C GLU A 69 -13.73 17.94 14.11
N LYS A 70 -14.32 16.89 14.70
CA LYS A 70 -15.76 16.79 15.01
C LYS A 70 -16.19 17.53 16.28
N ALA A 71 -15.27 18.10 17.07
CA ALA A 71 -15.66 18.81 18.29
C ALA A 71 -16.22 20.20 17.97
N ALA A 72 -17.39 20.49 18.54
CA ALA A 72 -18.08 21.76 18.38
C ALA A 72 -17.50 22.85 19.30
N TYR A 73 -16.86 22.48 20.41
CA TYR A 73 -16.29 23.39 21.39
C TYR A 73 -14.87 22.98 21.76
N CYS A 74 -14.09 23.95 22.24
CA CYS A 74 -12.75 23.69 22.77
C CYS A 74 -12.81 23.29 24.24
N ASP A 75 -12.20 22.14 24.58
CA ASP A 75 -12.11 21.64 25.96
C ASP A 75 -11.22 22.51 26.87
N GLN A 76 -10.37 23.36 26.29
CA GLN A 76 -9.47 24.25 27.05
C GLN A 76 -10.05 25.64 27.27
N CYS A 77 -10.77 26.22 26.30
CA CYS A 77 -11.24 27.61 26.37
C CYS A 77 -12.75 27.78 26.23
N GLY A 78 -13.52 26.71 26.02
CA GLY A 78 -14.98 26.69 25.96
C GLY A 78 -15.60 27.33 24.70
N ILE A 79 -14.77 27.81 23.76
CA ILE A 79 -15.27 28.52 22.57
C ILE A 79 -15.59 27.57 21.44
N LYS A 80 -16.64 27.92 20.69
CA LYS A 80 -17.12 27.18 19.52
C LYS A 80 -16.06 27.17 18.40
N GLN A 81 -15.81 26.01 17.81
CA GLN A 81 -14.77 25.74 16.80
C GLN A 81 -15.34 25.33 15.45
#